data_AF-A0A8H8JTV8-F1
#
_entry.id   AF-A0A8H8JTV8-F1
#
_cell.length_a   1.000
_cell.length_b   1.000
_cell.length_c   1.000
_cell.angle_alpha   90.00
_cell.angle_beta   90.00
_cell.angle_gamma   90.00
#
_symmetry.space_group_name_H-M   'P 1'
#
loop_
_entity.id
_entity.type
_entity.pdbx_description
1 polymer ?
#
loop_
_entity_poly.entity_id
_entity_poly.type
_entity_poly.pdbx_seq_one_letter_code
_entity_poly.pdbx_strand_id
1 'polypeptide(L)'
;MILLNLFKEVEHTIPIMNTTPTLFKIPIARQLPISHEVSFPSVTPAIGGMPPVALVAPRAPVETATQVPPTASEILAQQSQTPSTGLAETPLKVCIIGAGISGLYSAMILDSLGMDYDIIESNTRVGGRIYTHRFNGAAGAIAPVGDPARYDYFDVGAMRYPRIPWMDRVFDLFSALHLPLVPYTISHPKTRMYFNGQRWYTEQASVQEDPFGFSQAEGDRVPTQFFSGREGAACLLIEDCYDPFKAQFGEVYAKNPPQRPAAFRDAWARLTAHDYDSTRSHMRSAPHLYPESVIDWLEMVDSATGLYDKRFVENVLASQLVAYLSA
;
A
#
# COMPACT_ATOMS: atom_id res chain seq x y z
N MET A 1 6.03 12.93 -15.64
CA MET A 1 5.58 14.12 -16.41
C MET A 1 5.04 13.69 -17.77
N ILE A 2 3.88 13.03 -17.79
CA ILE A 2 3.03 12.79 -18.99
C ILE A 2 1.56 12.73 -18.55
N LEU A 3 1.28 12.22 -17.33
CA LEU A 3 -0.04 12.13 -16.70
C LEU A 3 -0.85 13.44 -16.60
N LEU A 4 -0.23 14.62 -16.74
CA LEU A 4 -0.94 15.91 -16.71
C LEU A 4 -1.04 16.58 -18.09
N ASN A 5 -0.21 16.20 -19.06
CA ASN A 5 -0.26 16.77 -20.41
C ASN A 5 -1.27 16.07 -21.32
N LEU A 6 -1.73 14.87 -20.97
CA LEU A 6 -2.87 14.25 -21.65
C LEU A 6 -4.23 14.90 -21.31
N PHE A 7 -4.29 15.79 -20.32
CA PHE A 7 -5.53 16.36 -19.79
C PHE A 7 -5.64 17.89 -19.92
N LYS A 8 -4.75 18.51 -20.72
CA LYS A 8 -4.49 19.96 -20.68
C LYS A 8 -4.90 20.73 -21.96
N GLU A 9 -6.00 20.37 -22.59
CA GLU A 9 -6.60 21.21 -23.66
C GLU A 9 -7.97 21.79 -23.27
N VAL A 10 -8.08 22.50 -22.12
CA VAL A 10 -9.07 23.59 -21.96
C VAL A 10 -8.60 24.54 -20.84
N GLU A 11 -7.71 25.48 -21.15
CA GLU A 11 -7.54 26.68 -20.31
C GLU A 11 -7.58 27.91 -21.20
N HIS A 12 -8.76 28.51 -21.37
CA HIS A 12 -8.90 29.97 -21.41
C HIS A 12 -10.34 30.40 -21.07
N THR A 13 -10.40 31.36 -20.13
CA THR A 13 -11.42 32.41 -19.88
C THR A 13 -12.71 32.12 -19.07
N ILE A 14 -12.94 32.99 -18.04
CA ILE A 14 -14.23 33.52 -17.46
C ILE A 14 -14.64 32.96 -16.06
N PRO A 15 -15.25 33.77 -15.14
CA PRO A 15 -14.69 34.09 -13.84
C PRO A 15 -15.47 33.46 -12.67
N ILE A 16 -15.04 33.80 -11.46
CA ILE A 16 -15.58 33.40 -10.17
C ILE A 16 -17.11 33.64 -10.09
N MET A 17 -17.92 32.57 -9.96
CA MET A 17 -19.07 32.46 -9.02
C MET A 17 -19.76 31.08 -9.09
N ASN A 18 -20.18 30.63 -7.90
CA ASN A 18 -21.14 29.58 -7.53
C ASN A 18 -20.76 28.09 -7.54
N THR A 19 -20.99 27.51 -6.37
CA THR A 19 -20.83 26.12 -5.94
C THR A 19 -21.80 25.17 -6.65
N THR A 20 -21.32 24.47 -7.67
CA THR A 20 -21.94 23.25 -8.22
C THR A 20 -20.83 22.23 -8.43
N PRO A 21 -20.98 20.93 -8.07
CA PRO A 21 -19.99 19.93 -8.40
C PRO A 21 -19.80 19.87 -9.92
N THR A 22 -18.59 20.14 -10.38
CA THR A 22 -18.27 20.17 -11.81
C THR A 22 -18.15 18.73 -12.32
N LEU A 23 -19.05 18.33 -13.22
CA LEU A 23 -18.92 17.09 -13.99
C LEU A 23 -17.80 17.29 -15.03
N PHE A 24 -16.62 16.74 -14.77
CA PHE A 24 -15.53 16.73 -15.75
C PHE A 24 -15.67 15.51 -16.65
N LYS A 25 -16.11 15.71 -17.90
CA LYS A 25 -15.82 14.75 -18.97
C LYS A 25 -14.38 14.96 -19.38
N ILE A 26 -13.50 14.05 -19.00
CA ILE A 26 -12.09 14.10 -19.38
C ILE A 26 -11.92 13.25 -20.66
N PRO A 27 -11.73 13.85 -21.85
CA PRO A 27 -11.47 13.07 -23.05
C PRO A 27 -10.04 12.53 -23.01
N ILE A 28 -9.88 11.20 -22.89
CA ILE A 28 -8.59 10.53 -23.08
C ILE A 28 -8.48 10.18 -24.58
N ALA A 29 -7.37 10.57 -25.21
CA ALA A 29 -7.10 10.27 -26.60
C ALA A 29 -7.12 8.75 -26.86
N ARG A 30 -8.00 8.31 -27.78
CA ARG A 30 -8.39 6.92 -28.07
C ARG A 30 -7.30 6.01 -28.67
N GLN A 31 -6.02 6.36 -28.67
CA GLN A 31 -5.00 5.56 -29.38
C GLN A 31 -3.72 5.40 -28.55
N LEU A 32 -3.66 4.30 -27.81
CA LEU A 32 -2.40 3.63 -27.49
C LEU A 32 -2.52 2.17 -27.95
N PRO A 33 -1.70 1.70 -28.91
CA PRO A 33 -1.69 0.30 -29.30
C PRO A 33 -0.99 -0.50 -28.21
N ILE A 34 -1.76 -1.21 -27.38
CA ILE A 34 -1.22 -2.21 -26.45
C ILE A 34 -1.30 -3.56 -27.16
N SER A 35 -0.22 -3.95 -27.84
CA SER A 35 -0.12 -5.24 -28.51
C SER A 35 0.57 -6.26 -27.59
N HIS A 36 -0.07 -6.70 -26.51
CA HIS A 36 0.29 -7.95 -25.81
C HIS A 36 -0.94 -8.56 -25.13
N GLU A 37 -1.30 -9.76 -25.59
CA GLU A 37 -2.45 -10.55 -25.16
C GLU A 37 -2.21 -11.10 -23.75
N VAL A 38 -3.02 -10.69 -22.77
CA VAL A 38 -2.99 -11.23 -21.40
C VAL A 38 -4.01 -12.36 -21.31
N SER A 39 -3.52 -13.60 -21.27
CA SER A 39 -4.36 -14.80 -21.09
C SER A 39 -4.65 -15.05 -19.61
N PHE A 40 -5.92 -15.32 -19.28
CA PHE A 40 -6.37 -15.76 -17.96
C PHE A 40 -6.83 -17.23 -18.04
N PRO A 41 -6.32 -18.14 -17.18
CA PRO A 41 -6.81 -19.50 -17.13
C PRO A 41 -8.13 -19.59 -16.34
N SER A 42 -9.10 -20.34 -16.87
CA SER A 42 -10.32 -20.72 -16.18
C SER A 42 -10.05 -21.88 -15.21
N VAL A 43 -10.66 -21.85 -14.01
CA VAL A 43 -10.56 -22.93 -13.02
C VAL A 43 -11.96 -23.31 -12.55
N THR A 44 -12.29 -24.60 -12.69
CA THR A 44 -13.47 -25.27 -12.15
C THR A 44 -13.13 -25.83 -10.75
N PRO A 45 -14.02 -25.76 -9.73
CA PRO A 45 -13.71 -26.31 -8.42
C PRO A 45 -14.05 -27.81 -8.34
N ALA A 46 -13.17 -28.59 -7.71
CA ALA A 46 -13.42 -29.95 -7.25
C ALA A 46 -13.62 -29.96 -5.73
N ILE A 47 -14.68 -30.61 -5.27
CA ILE A 47 -15.05 -30.77 -3.86
C ILE A 47 -14.48 -32.10 -3.35
N GLY A 48 -13.76 -32.07 -2.24
CA GLY A 48 -13.30 -33.26 -1.50
C GLY A 48 -13.33 -32.97 0.00
N GLY A 49 -14.10 -33.76 0.75
CA GLY A 49 -14.38 -33.55 2.17
C GLY A 49 -13.34 -34.15 3.12
N MET A 50 -13.33 -33.65 4.35
CA MET A 50 -12.75 -34.30 5.54
C MET A 50 -13.73 -34.21 6.74
N PRO A 51 -13.70 -35.17 7.68
CA PRO A 51 -14.69 -35.34 8.75
C PRO A 51 -14.36 -34.52 10.02
N PRO A 52 -15.29 -34.40 11.00
CA PRO A 52 -15.26 -33.38 12.04
C PRO A 52 -14.59 -33.85 13.35
N VAL A 53 -14.03 -32.90 14.11
CA VAL A 53 -13.68 -33.08 15.53
C VAL A 53 -14.31 -31.95 16.36
N ALA A 54 -14.88 -32.33 17.49
CA ALA A 54 -15.90 -31.62 18.26
C ALA A 54 -15.43 -30.34 18.97
N LEU A 55 -16.26 -29.30 18.91
CA LEU A 55 -16.14 -28.05 19.65
C LEU A 55 -16.99 -28.12 20.93
N VAL A 56 -16.43 -27.64 22.04
CA VAL A 56 -17.11 -27.41 23.33
C VAL A 56 -18.24 -26.38 23.14
N ALA A 57 -19.42 -26.66 23.71
CA ALA A 57 -20.64 -25.90 23.49
C ALA A 57 -20.63 -24.50 24.18
N PRO A 58 -21.04 -23.43 23.49
CA PRO A 58 -21.50 -22.21 24.11
C PRO A 58 -23.04 -22.12 24.20
N ARG A 59 -23.47 -21.23 25.11
CA ARG A 59 -24.84 -20.89 25.55
C ARG A 59 -25.88 -20.70 24.43
N ALA A 60 -27.14 -20.96 24.79
CA ALA A 60 -28.33 -20.86 23.94
C ALA A 60 -28.57 -19.47 23.30
N PRO A 61 -29.21 -19.39 22.11
CA PRO A 61 -29.29 -18.18 21.30
C PRO A 61 -30.49 -17.29 21.67
N VAL A 62 -30.31 -15.98 21.46
CA VAL A 62 -31.40 -15.01 21.34
C VAL A 62 -31.88 -15.05 19.87
N GLU A 63 -33.14 -15.43 19.65
CA GLU A 63 -33.76 -15.40 18.32
C GLU A 63 -33.87 -13.94 17.83
N THR A 64 -33.03 -13.58 16.87
CA THR A 64 -33.24 -12.42 16.01
C THR A 64 -33.21 -12.97 14.59
N ALA A 65 -34.30 -12.81 13.84
CA ALA A 65 -34.41 -13.28 12.47
C ALA A 65 -33.40 -12.53 11.58
N THR A 66 -32.22 -13.08 11.39
CA THR A 66 -31.22 -12.62 10.42
C THR A 66 -31.52 -13.26 9.07
N GLN A 67 -32.15 -12.50 8.17
CA GLN A 67 -32.11 -12.86 6.76
C GLN A 67 -30.67 -12.71 6.26
N VAL A 68 -30.06 -13.82 5.89
CA VAL A 68 -28.74 -13.85 5.25
C VAL A 68 -28.86 -13.18 3.89
N PRO A 69 -28.03 -12.16 3.56
CA PRO A 69 -28.04 -11.57 2.23
C PRO A 69 -27.62 -12.62 1.20
N PRO A 70 -28.23 -12.65 0.00
CA PRO A 70 -27.95 -13.66 -0.99
C PRO A 70 -26.49 -13.61 -1.43
N THR A 71 -25.91 -14.78 -1.63
CA THR A 71 -24.55 -14.96 -2.14
C THR A 71 -24.45 -14.53 -3.60
N ALA A 72 -23.25 -14.17 -4.06
CA ALA A 72 -23.00 -13.78 -5.46
C ALA A 72 -23.45 -14.85 -6.47
N SER A 73 -23.41 -16.13 -6.09
CA SER A 73 -23.91 -17.25 -6.89
C SER A 73 -25.44 -17.28 -7.01
N GLU A 74 -26.16 -16.87 -5.97
CA GLU A 74 -27.62 -16.76 -5.99
C GLU A 74 -28.08 -15.55 -6.81
N ILE A 75 -27.32 -14.45 -6.77
CA ILE A 75 -27.55 -13.28 -7.63
C ILE A 75 -27.35 -13.65 -9.11
N LEU A 76 -26.31 -14.41 -9.45
CA LEU A 76 -26.07 -14.90 -10.82
C LEU A 76 -27.16 -15.88 -11.29
N ALA A 77 -27.62 -16.77 -10.40
CA ALA A 77 -28.68 -17.73 -10.73
C ALA A 77 -30.03 -17.03 -10.98
N GLN A 78 -30.34 -15.96 -10.24
CA GLN A 78 -31.55 -15.16 -10.45
C GLN A 78 -31.52 -14.37 -11.76
N GLN A 79 -30.34 -13.92 -12.21
CA GLN A 79 -30.18 -13.26 -13.51
C GLN A 79 -30.40 -14.21 -14.71
N SER A 80 -30.32 -15.52 -14.50
CA SER A 80 -30.40 -16.53 -15.56
C SER A 80 -31.84 -16.99 -15.90
N GLN A 81 -32.86 -16.54 -15.16
CA GLN A 81 -34.25 -17.02 -15.33
C GLN A 81 -35.27 -15.93 -15.71
N THR A 82 -34.83 -14.79 -16.24
CA THR A 82 -35.76 -13.79 -16.78
C THR A 82 -36.01 -14.08 -18.27
N PRO A 83 -37.26 -14.23 -18.74
CA PRO A 83 -37.55 -14.35 -20.16
C PRO A 83 -37.04 -13.10 -20.89
N SER A 84 -36.25 -13.29 -21.95
CA SER A 84 -35.72 -12.22 -22.80
C SER A 84 -36.86 -11.51 -23.55
N THR A 85 -37.52 -10.59 -22.85
CA THR A 85 -38.28 -9.53 -23.50
C THR A 85 -37.25 -8.56 -24.07
N GLY A 86 -37.29 -8.36 -25.39
CA GLY A 86 -36.32 -7.59 -26.17
C GLY A 86 -36.29 -6.10 -25.81
N LEU A 87 -35.69 -5.78 -24.66
CA LEU A 87 -35.12 -4.47 -24.39
C LEU A 87 -33.77 -4.47 -25.10
N ALA A 88 -33.59 -3.56 -26.06
CA ALA A 88 -32.29 -3.28 -26.65
C ALA A 88 -31.26 -3.17 -25.51
N GLU A 89 -30.17 -3.94 -25.57
CA GLU A 89 -29.11 -3.91 -24.57
C GLU A 89 -28.60 -2.47 -24.47
N THR A 90 -29.07 -1.72 -23.48
CA THR A 90 -28.55 -0.39 -23.21
C THR A 90 -27.08 -0.59 -22.84
N PRO A 91 -26.13 0.01 -23.58
CA PRO A 91 -24.72 -0.18 -23.30
C PRO A 91 -24.44 0.16 -21.84
N LEU A 92 -23.81 -0.77 -21.12
CA LEU A 92 -23.50 -0.60 -19.70
C LEU A 92 -22.57 0.61 -19.53
N LYS A 93 -23.03 1.61 -18.78
CA LYS A 93 -22.23 2.78 -18.43
C LYS A 93 -21.82 2.75 -16.95
N VAL A 94 -20.52 2.88 -16.69
CA VAL A 94 -19.95 2.83 -15.33
C VAL A 94 -19.79 4.24 -14.75
N CYS A 95 -20.08 4.43 -13.46
CA CYS A 95 -19.74 5.68 -12.76
C CYS A 95 -18.58 5.43 -11.80
N ILE A 96 -17.48 6.16 -11.97
CA ILE A 96 -16.30 6.15 -11.10
C ILE A 96 -16.35 7.37 -10.18
N ILE A 97 -16.30 7.15 -8.87
CA ILE A 97 -16.25 8.23 -7.88
C ILE A 97 -14.80 8.42 -7.42
N GLY A 98 -14.24 9.58 -7.75
CA GLY A 98 -12.88 10.00 -7.42
C GLY A 98 -11.89 9.81 -8.58
N ALA A 99 -11.25 10.91 -9.00
CA ALA A 99 -10.16 10.95 -9.97
C ALA A 99 -8.78 10.84 -9.29
N GLY A 100 -8.67 10.01 -8.25
CA GLY A 100 -7.40 9.55 -7.70
C GLY A 100 -6.75 8.48 -8.59
N ILE A 101 -5.56 7.99 -8.21
CA ILE A 101 -4.85 6.98 -9.02
C ILE A 101 -5.68 5.71 -9.28
N SER A 102 -6.50 5.28 -8.31
CA SER A 102 -7.39 4.12 -8.48
C SER A 102 -8.45 4.37 -9.54
N GLY A 103 -9.16 5.50 -9.47
CA GLY A 103 -10.21 5.84 -10.44
C GLY A 103 -9.66 6.07 -11.84
N LEU A 104 -8.53 6.77 -11.96
CA LEU A 104 -7.84 6.98 -13.24
C LEU A 104 -7.33 5.66 -13.84
N TYR A 105 -6.82 4.74 -13.01
CA TYR A 105 -6.37 3.43 -13.48
C TYR A 105 -7.54 2.53 -13.89
N SER A 106 -8.66 2.57 -13.16
CA SER A 106 -9.90 1.89 -13.57
C SER A 106 -10.42 2.43 -14.91
N ALA A 107 -10.45 3.75 -15.08
CA ALA A 107 -10.84 4.40 -16.34
C ALA A 107 -9.94 3.98 -17.50
N MET A 108 -8.61 3.94 -17.29
CA MET A 108 -7.64 3.46 -18.28
C MET A 108 -7.92 2.01 -18.72
N ILE A 109 -8.35 1.14 -17.80
CA ILE A 109 -8.75 -0.24 -18.14
C ILE A 109 -10.07 -0.25 -18.91
N LEU A 110 -11.08 0.50 -18.49
CA LEU A 110 -12.38 0.57 -19.19
C LEU A 110 -12.21 1.13 -20.61
N ASP A 111 -11.37 2.15 -20.79
CA ASP A 111 -10.98 2.67 -22.11
C ASP A 111 -10.38 1.57 -22.99
N SER A 112 -9.46 0.76 -22.45
CA SER A 112 -8.82 -0.32 -23.19
C SER A 112 -9.80 -1.42 -23.63
N LEU A 113 -10.93 -1.55 -22.94
CA LEU A 113 -12.00 -2.50 -23.24
C LEU A 113 -13.14 -1.87 -24.07
N GLY A 114 -13.07 -0.58 -24.39
CA GLY A 114 -14.11 0.13 -25.13
C GLY A 114 -15.43 0.32 -24.36
N MET A 115 -15.37 0.32 -23.02
CA MET A 115 -16.54 0.49 -22.15
C MET A 115 -16.78 1.96 -21.80
N ASP A 116 -18.05 2.39 -21.73
CA ASP A 116 -18.40 3.78 -21.41
C ASP A 116 -18.39 4.03 -19.90
N TYR A 117 -17.91 5.20 -19.49
CA TYR A 117 -17.87 5.60 -18.08
C TYR A 117 -17.91 7.12 -17.88
N ASP A 118 -18.34 7.53 -16.68
CA ASP A 118 -18.16 8.90 -16.17
C ASP A 118 -17.24 8.86 -14.94
N ILE A 119 -16.41 9.90 -14.75
CA ILE A 119 -15.62 10.10 -13.51
C ILE A 119 -16.14 11.36 -12.80
N ILE A 120 -16.48 11.22 -11.52
CA ILE A 120 -16.90 12.33 -10.67
C ILE A 120 -15.82 12.60 -9.63
N GLU A 121 -15.17 13.76 -9.69
CA GLU A 121 -14.18 14.20 -8.71
C GLU A 121 -14.72 15.39 -7.91
N SER A 122 -14.54 15.32 -6.59
CA SER A 122 -14.97 16.37 -5.66
C SER A 122 -14.07 17.60 -5.68
N ASN A 123 -12.79 17.42 -5.98
CA ASN A 123 -11.76 18.44 -5.98
C ASN A 123 -11.64 19.12 -7.35
N THR A 124 -11.07 20.32 -7.38
CA THR A 124 -10.68 21.00 -8.62
C THR A 124 -9.41 20.42 -9.25
N ARG A 125 -8.78 19.43 -8.60
CA ARG A 125 -7.54 18.79 -9.03
C ARG A 125 -7.67 17.26 -9.04
N VAL A 126 -7.18 16.63 -10.10
CA VAL A 126 -7.04 15.17 -10.22
C VAL A 126 -5.77 14.63 -9.53
N GLY A 127 -5.74 13.33 -9.26
CA GLY A 127 -4.59 12.60 -8.72
C GLY A 127 -4.68 12.27 -7.23
N GLY A 128 -5.56 12.93 -6.49
CA GLY A 128 -5.80 12.65 -5.06
C GLY A 128 -4.51 12.76 -4.23
N ARG A 129 -4.14 11.66 -3.55
CA ARG A 129 -2.92 11.54 -2.73
C ARG A 129 -1.62 11.46 -3.54
N ILE A 130 -1.67 11.42 -4.86
CA ILE A 130 -0.50 11.69 -5.70
C ILE A 130 -0.53 13.17 -6.03
N TYR A 131 0.32 13.95 -5.36
CA TYR A 131 0.32 15.40 -5.48
C TYR A 131 1.72 15.98 -5.34
N THR A 132 2.16 16.68 -6.38
CA THR A 132 3.40 17.45 -6.39
C THR A 132 3.08 18.93 -6.21
N HIS A 133 3.61 19.55 -5.16
CA HIS A 133 3.59 21.00 -4.99
C HIS A 133 4.79 21.61 -5.70
N ARG A 134 4.55 22.62 -6.55
CA ARG A 134 5.59 23.36 -7.29
C ARG A 134 5.57 24.82 -6.88
N PHE A 135 6.67 25.33 -6.38
CA PHE A 135 6.74 26.71 -5.85
C PHE A 135 6.63 27.76 -6.97
N ASN A 136 7.08 27.41 -8.18
CA ASN A 136 6.98 28.22 -9.40
C ASN A 136 5.82 27.79 -10.32
N GLY A 137 4.85 27.01 -9.80
CA GLY A 137 3.64 26.62 -10.51
C GLY A 137 3.90 25.87 -11.84
N ALA A 138 3.11 26.20 -12.86
CA ALA A 138 3.21 25.53 -14.17
C ALA A 138 4.55 25.77 -14.87
N ALA A 139 5.22 26.89 -14.61
CA ALA A 139 6.50 27.23 -15.23
C ALA A 139 7.58 26.19 -14.88
N GLY A 140 7.65 25.72 -13.63
CA GLY A 140 8.60 24.67 -13.26
C GLY A 140 8.29 23.30 -13.85
N ALA A 141 7.01 23.02 -14.15
CA ALA A 141 6.63 21.75 -14.79
C ALA A 141 7.11 21.67 -16.24
N ILE A 142 7.18 22.80 -16.96
CA ILE A 142 7.61 22.87 -18.37
C ILE A 142 9.06 23.31 -18.54
N ALA A 143 9.74 23.71 -17.47
CA ALA A 143 11.15 24.07 -17.50
C ALA A 143 12.01 22.91 -18.05
N PRO A 144 13.09 23.20 -18.80
CA PRO A 144 13.98 22.17 -19.33
C PRO A 144 14.60 21.29 -18.23
N VAL A 145 14.86 20.02 -18.55
CA VAL A 145 15.66 19.16 -17.67
C VAL A 145 17.06 19.75 -17.55
N GLY A 146 17.52 19.99 -16.32
CA GLY A 146 18.80 20.64 -16.01
C GLY A 146 18.65 22.08 -15.51
N ASP A 147 17.50 22.71 -15.72
CA ASP A 147 17.20 24.04 -15.19
C ASP A 147 16.83 23.96 -13.69
N PRO A 148 17.39 24.78 -12.78
CA PRO A 148 16.99 24.79 -11.37
C PRO A 148 15.47 24.96 -11.15
N ALA A 149 14.79 25.75 -12.00
CA ALA A 149 13.35 25.95 -11.94
C ALA A 149 12.57 24.64 -12.15
N ARG A 150 13.16 23.65 -12.82
CA ARG A 150 12.56 22.33 -13.02
C ARG A 150 12.41 21.53 -11.72
N TYR A 151 13.32 21.78 -10.78
CA TYR A 151 13.50 20.97 -9.57
C TYR A 151 12.95 21.65 -8.31
N ASP A 152 12.35 22.84 -8.45
CA ASP A 152 11.75 23.59 -7.34
C ASP A 152 10.34 23.07 -7.00
N TYR A 153 10.30 21.83 -6.49
CA TYR A 153 9.08 21.14 -6.12
C TYR A 153 9.32 20.13 -5.00
N PHE A 154 8.25 19.71 -4.34
CA PHE A 154 8.25 18.50 -3.52
C PHE A 154 6.94 17.73 -3.70
N ASP A 155 6.99 16.43 -3.48
CA ASP A 155 5.79 15.60 -3.44
C ASP A 155 5.17 15.65 -2.05
N VAL A 156 3.93 16.13 -1.99
CA VAL A 156 3.12 16.18 -0.76
C VAL A 156 2.64 14.77 -0.37
N GLY A 157 2.51 13.88 -1.36
CA GLY A 157 2.05 12.51 -1.16
C GLY A 157 3.07 11.48 -1.62
N ALA A 158 2.69 10.63 -2.58
CA ALA A 158 3.58 9.56 -3.07
C ALA A 158 4.84 10.13 -3.74
N MET A 159 6.03 9.80 -3.21
CA MET A 159 7.32 10.34 -3.67
C MET A 159 8.38 9.29 -4.01
N ARG A 160 8.22 8.04 -3.56
CA ARG A 160 9.22 6.98 -3.67
C ARG A 160 8.56 5.63 -3.90
N TYR A 161 9.18 4.82 -4.76
CA TYR A 161 8.63 3.56 -5.24
C TYR A 161 9.73 2.48 -5.20
N PRO A 162 9.74 1.58 -4.19
CA PRO A 162 10.71 0.50 -4.13
C PRO A 162 10.46 -0.52 -5.24
N ARG A 163 11.52 -0.98 -5.93
CA ARG A 163 11.40 -2.03 -6.95
C ARG A 163 11.35 -3.40 -6.29
N ILE A 164 10.14 -3.82 -5.94
CA ILE A 164 9.84 -5.08 -5.26
C ILE A 164 8.73 -5.84 -5.99
N PRO A 165 8.68 -7.19 -5.90
CA PRO A 165 7.79 -7.99 -6.74
C PRO A 165 6.30 -7.61 -6.67
N TRP A 166 5.77 -7.24 -5.51
CA TRP A 166 4.37 -6.82 -5.39
C TRP A 166 4.08 -5.41 -5.90
N MET A 167 5.11 -4.63 -6.26
CA MET A 167 4.96 -3.33 -6.92
C MET A 167 5.15 -3.40 -8.43
N ASP A 168 5.31 -4.59 -9.03
CA ASP A 168 5.51 -4.73 -10.48
C ASP A 168 4.43 -4.00 -11.30
N ARG A 169 3.15 -4.11 -10.91
CA ARG A 169 2.05 -3.39 -11.58
C ARG A 169 2.22 -1.86 -11.57
N VAL A 170 2.86 -1.30 -10.55
CA VAL A 170 3.17 0.15 -10.49
C VAL A 170 4.25 0.50 -11.51
N PHE A 171 5.29 -0.32 -11.64
CA PHE A 171 6.35 -0.09 -12.62
C PHE A 171 5.91 -0.39 -14.05
N ASP A 172 5.02 -1.35 -14.26
CA ASP A 172 4.39 -1.59 -15.57
C ASP A 172 3.60 -0.34 -16.00
N LEU A 173 2.86 0.27 -15.08
CA LEU A 173 2.19 1.56 -15.34
C LEU A 173 3.20 2.68 -15.65
N PHE A 174 4.32 2.76 -14.94
CA PHE A 174 5.36 3.75 -15.24
C PHE A 174 5.96 3.55 -16.63
N SER A 175 6.18 2.30 -17.03
CA SER A 175 6.67 1.93 -18.35
C SER A 175 5.67 2.29 -19.45
N ALA A 176 4.41 1.90 -19.29
CA ALA A 176 3.33 2.20 -20.24
C ALA A 176 3.14 3.72 -20.44
N LEU A 177 3.34 4.50 -19.38
CA LEU A 177 3.25 5.97 -19.40
C LEU A 177 4.58 6.67 -19.70
N HIS A 178 5.65 5.93 -20.01
CA HIS A 178 6.97 6.44 -20.32
C HIS A 178 7.48 7.47 -19.28
N LEU A 179 7.27 7.17 -17.99
CA LEU A 179 7.68 8.08 -16.92
C LEU A 179 9.20 8.06 -16.72
N PRO A 180 9.87 9.24 -16.62
CA PRO A 180 11.28 9.30 -16.33
C PRO A 180 11.54 8.95 -14.86
N LEU A 181 12.07 7.76 -14.61
CA LEU A 181 12.46 7.31 -13.27
C LEU A 181 13.88 7.77 -12.95
N VAL A 182 14.09 8.19 -11.71
CA VAL A 182 15.40 8.54 -11.16
C VAL A 182 15.65 7.75 -9.87
N PRO A 183 16.92 7.44 -9.54
CA PRO A 183 17.23 6.80 -8.27
C PRO A 183 16.79 7.66 -7.08
N TYR A 184 16.18 7.02 -6.08
CA TYR A 184 15.85 7.64 -4.79
C TYR A 184 16.79 7.10 -3.71
N THR A 185 17.61 7.95 -3.11
CA THR A 185 18.54 7.59 -2.03
C THR A 185 17.80 7.58 -0.70
N ILE A 186 17.45 6.40 -0.18
CA ILE A 186 16.75 6.26 1.11
C ILE A 186 17.65 6.46 2.32
N SER A 187 18.94 6.09 2.20
CA SER A 187 19.92 6.18 3.27
C SER A 187 21.26 6.66 2.74
N HIS A 188 22.00 7.35 3.60
CA HIS A 188 23.38 7.78 3.31
C HIS A 188 24.19 7.74 4.61
N PRO A 189 25.45 7.24 4.60
CA PRO A 189 26.27 7.07 5.81
C PRO A 189 26.41 8.34 6.68
N LYS A 190 26.44 9.50 6.02
CA LYS A 190 26.55 10.84 6.63
C LYS A 190 25.22 11.53 6.91
N THR A 191 24.11 10.79 6.87
CA THR A 191 22.82 11.31 7.36
C THR A 191 22.91 11.49 8.87
N ARG A 192 22.37 12.59 9.40
CA ARG A 192 22.42 12.87 10.84
C ARG A 192 21.21 12.28 11.54
N MET A 193 21.46 11.59 12.65
CA MET A 193 20.45 11.11 13.58
C MET A 193 20.57 11.90 14.89
N TYR A 194 19.43 12.21 15.52
CA TYR A 194 19.39 13.02 16.74
C TYR A 194 18.34 12.48 17.70
N PHE A 195 18.79 11.91 18.81
CA PHE A 195 17.95 11.41 19.88
C PHE A 195 18.57 11.75 21.22
N ASN A 196 17.72 12.06 22.22
CA ASN A 196 18.16 12.30 23.60
C ASN A 196 19.33 13.30 23.74
N GLY A 197 19.31 14.39 22.95
CA GLY A 197 20.36 15.39 22.97
C GLY A 197 21.66 15.01 22.23
N GLN A 198 21.80 13.76 21.79
CA GLN A 198 22.98 13.21 21.13
C GLN A 198 22.82 13.25 19.60
N ARG A 199 23.90 13.62 18.90
CA ARG A 199 23.90 13.73 17.43
C ARG A 199 25.01 12.87 16.83
N TRP A 200 24.63 11.99 15.91
CA TRP A 200 25.54 11.06 15.26
C TRP A 200 25.29 11.02 13.75
N TYR A 201 26.33 10.69 12.98
CA TYR A 201 26.11 10.20 11.62
C TYR A 201 25.64 8.74 11.67
N THR A 202 24.83 8.31 10.69
CA THR A 202 24.30 6.94 10.61
C THR A 202 25.41 5.90 10.76
N GLU A 203 26.51 6.04 10.01
CA GLU A 203 27.65 5.10 10.04
C GLU A 203 28.36 5.02 11.40
N GLN A 204 28.34 6.12 12.18
CA GLN A 204 28.99 6.17 13.48
C GLN A 204 28.10 5.56 14.56
N ALA A 205 26.80 5.85 14.51
CA ALA A 205 25.83 5.29 15.45
C ALA A 205 25.69 3.77 15.30
N SER A 206 25.79 3.23 14.08
CA SER A 206 25.63 1.79 13.82
C SER A 206 26.69 0.89 14.46
N VAL A 207 27.87 1.44 14.78
CA VAL A 207 28.99 0.68 15.37
C VAL A 207 29.25 1.01 16.84
N GLN A 208 28.49 1.97 17.39
CA GLN A 208 28.62 2.40 18.78
C GLN A 208 27.58 1.68 19.64
N GLU A 209 27.98 1.21 20.82
CA GLU A 209 27.03 0.73 21.82
C GLU A 209 26.31 1.92 22.45
N ASP A 210 24.96 1.90 22.40
CA ASP A 210 24.05 2.91 22.94
C ASP A 210 24.46 4.38 22.64
N PRO A 211 24.61 4.78 21.36
CA PRO A 211 25.09 6.12 20.99
C PRO A 211 24.19 7.24 21.49
N PHE A 212 22.92 6.94 21.76
CA PHE A 212 21.92 7.92 22.19
C PHE A 212 21.61 7.85 23.69
N GLY A 213 22.25 6.95 24.46
CA GLY A 213 22.08 6.88 25.92
C GLY A 213 20.67 6.46 26.35
N PHE A 214 20.08 5.51 25.65
CA PHE A 214 18.76 4.94 25.95
C PHE A 214 18.78 3.94 27.10
N SER A 215 19.91 3.26 27.32
CA SER A 215 20.02 2.17 28.28
C SER A 215 20.16 2.66 29.73
N GLN A 216 19.71 1.84 30.68
CA GLN A 216 20.02 2.00 32.11
C GLN A 216 19.97 0.63 32.80
N ALA A 217 20.77 0.46 33.87
CA ALA A 217 20.81 -0.78 34.65
C ALA A 217 19.55 -1.00 35.50
N GLU A 218 18.96 0.07 36.05
CA GLU A 218 17.75 0.04 36.88
C GLU A 218 16.87 1.28 36.59
N GLY A 219 15.55 1.14 36.62
CA GLY A 219 14.57 2.22 36.40
C GLY A 219 13.67 2.02 35.17
N ASP A 220 12.96 3.08 34.77
CA ASP A 220 11.93 3.05 33.70
C ASP A 220 12.52 3.10 32.27
N ARG A 221 13.85 3.07 32.12
CA ARG A 221 14.53 3.08 30.82
C ARG A 221 14.66 1.67 30.24
N VAL A 222 15.27 1.57 29.07
CA VAL A 222 15.51 0.30 28.39
C VAL A 222 16.59 -0.49 29.15
N PRO A 223 16.33 -1.73 29.59
CA PRO A 223 17.33 -2.50 30.34
C PRO A 223 18.58 -2.78 29.49
N THR A 224 19.78 -2.60 30.08
CA THR A 224 21.07 -2.72 29.36
C THR A 224 21.26 -4.06 28.63
N GLN A 225 20.64 -5.15 29.09
CA GLN A 225 20.69 -6.46 28.42
C GLN A 225 20.15 -6.45 26.98
N PHE A 226 19.32 -5.46 26.62
CA PHE A 226 18.80 -5.28 25.26
C PHE A 226 19.75 -4.51 24.35
N PHE A 227 20.92 -4.06 24.84
CA PHE A 227 21.98 -3.41 24.05
C PHE A 227 23.25 -4.27 23.92
N SER A 228 23.50 -5.15 24.89
CA SER A 228 24.72 -5.95 24.93
C SER A 228 24.67 -7.14 23.96
N GLY A 229 25.66 -7.22 23.06
CA GLY A 229 25.98 -8.45 22.32
C GLY A 229 25.34 -8.63 20.94
N ARG A 230 24.71 -7.60 20.38
CA ARG A 230 24.20 -7.61 19.00
C ARG A 230 24.43 -6.23 18.36
N GLU A 231 25.23 -6.17 17.29
CA GLU A 231 25.28 -4.97 16.42
C GLU A 231 23.84 -4.62 16.00
N GLY A 232 23.40 -3.37 16.16
CA GLY A 232 22.02 -3.00 15.81
C GLY A 232 20.95 -3.67 16.67
N ALA A 233 21.11 -3.70 18.00
CA ALA A 233 20.22 -4.43 18.89
C ALA A 233 18.71 -4.15 18.69
N ALA A 234 18.30 -2.93 18.34
CA ALA A 234 16.90 -2.63 18.02
C ALA A 234 16.40 -3.34 16.75
N CYS A 235 17.15 -3.26 15.63
CA CYS A 235 16.69 -3.81 14.36
C CYS A 235 16.54 -5.33 14.44
N LEU A 236 17.45 -6.01 15.14
CA LEU A 236 17.38 -7.45 15.34
C LEU A 236 16.18 -7.87 16.20
N LEU A 237 15.84 -7.10 17.23
CA LEU A 237 14.65 -7.39 18.06
C LEU A 237 13.34 -7.21 17.28
N ILE A 238 13.31 -6.23 16.37
CA ILE A 238 12.18 -5.98 15.47
C ILE A 238 12.07 -7.08 14.41
N GLU A 239 13.21 -7.43 13.79
CA GLU A 239 13.31 -8.51 12.80
C GLU A 239 12.92 -9.85 13.40
N ASP A 240 13.34 -10.17 14.64
CA ASP A 240 12.91 -11.37 15.36
C ASP A 240 11.37 -11.49 15.44
N CYS A 241 10.64 -10.36 15.50
CA CYS A 241 9.18 -10.34 15.51
C CYS A 241 8.55 -10.41 14.10
N TYR A 242 9.15 -9.78 13.10
CA TYR A 242 8.52 -9.63 11.78
C TYR A 242 8.98 -10.67 10.76
N ASP A 243 10.24 -11.12 10.83
CA ASP A 243 10.86 -11.99 9.83
C ASP A 243 10.17 -13.33 9.61
N PRO A 244 9.59 -14.01 10.63
CA PRO A 244 8.82 -15.22 10.39
C PRO A 244 7.66 -15.03 9.40
N PHE A 245 7.11 -13.82 9.34
CA PHE A 245 6.06 -13.45 8.40
C PHE A 245 6.63 -12.93 7.07
N LYS A 246 7.64 -12.06 7.12
CA LYS A 246 8.30 -11.52 5.91
C LYS A 246 8.89 -12.63 5.03
N ALA A 247 9.52 -13.63 5.65
CA ALA A 247 10.11 -14.77 4.96
C ALA A 247 9.07 -15.54 4.13
N GLN A 248 7.84 -15.70 4.65
CA GLN A 248 6.77 -16.39 3.92
C GLN A 248 6.37 -15.63 2.65
N PHE A 249 6.30 -14.30 2.69
CA PHE A 249 6.05 -13.51 1.48
C PHE A 249 7.25 -13.58 0.51
N GLY A 250 8.48 -13.62 1.01
CA GLY A 250 9.66 -13.90 0.19
C GLY A 250 9.55 -15.23 -0.56
N GLU A 251 9.14 -16.30 0.13
CA GLU A 251 8.89 -17.62 -0.46
C GLU A 251 7.78 -17.62 -1.52
N VAL A 252 6.72 -16.81 -1.32
CA VAL A 252 5.65 -16.64 -2.33
C VAL A 252 6.26 -16.16 -3.65
N TYR A 253 7.09 -15.13 -3.60
CA TYR A 253 7.64 -14.52 -4.81
C TYR A 253 8.81 -15.32 -5.43
N ALA A 254 9.43 -16.22 -4.66
CA ALA A 254 10.36 -17.23 -5.17
C ALA A 254 9.67 -18.33 -6.00
N LYS A 255 8.35 -18.53 -5.85
CA LYS A 255 7.58 -19.52 -6.63
C LYS A 255 7.25 -19.01 -8.04
N ASN A 256 7.01 -19.96 -8.94
CA ASN A 256 6.54 -19.69 -10.30
C ASN A 256 5.17 -18.98 -10.28
N PRO A 257 4.88 -18.06 -11.22
CA PRO A 257 3.64 -17.27 -11.22
C PRO A 257 2.33 -18.05 -11.01
N PRO A 258 2.12 -19.25 -11.60
CA PRO A 258 0.89 -20.02 -11.38
C PRO A 258 0.70 -20.50 -9.93
N GLN A 259 1.78 -20.64 -9.16
CA GLN A 259 1.77 -21.12 -7.77
C GLN A 259 1.63 -19.98 -6.76
N ARG A 260 1.95 -18.74 -7.15
CA ARG A 260 1.94 -17.58 -6.26
C ARG A 260 0.58 -17.32 -5.62
N PRO A 261 -0.58 -17.43 -6.31
CA PRO A 261 -1.87 -17.13 -5.68
C PRO A 261 -2.20 -18.05 -4.49
N ALA A 262 -1.87 -19.34 -4.59
CA ALA A 262 -2.08 -20.28 -3.49
C ALA A 262 -1.16 -19.97 -2.32
N ALA A 263 0.14 -19.84 -2.58
CA ALA A 263 1.12 -19.53 -1.54
C ALA A 263 0.85 -18.17 -0.87
N PHE A 264 0.41 -17.17 -1.64
CA PHE A 264 0.02 -15.86 -1.11
C PHE A 264 -1.15 -15.97 -0.14
N ARG A 265 -2.18 -16.77 -0.46
CA ARG A 265 -3.30 -17.00 0.46
C ARG A 265 -2.84 -17.65 1.76
N ASP A 266 -1.92 -18.60 1.70
CA ASP A 266 -1.39 -19.27 2.88
C ASP A 266 -0.58 -18.31 3.76
N ALA A 267 0.33 -17.52 3.15
CA ALA A 267 1.09 -16.49 3.85
C ALA A 267 0.18 -15.40 4.46
N TRP A 268 -0.82 -14.95 3.69
CA TRP A 268 -1.81 -13.98 4.13
C TRP A 268 -2.65 -14.50 5.30
N ALA A 269 -3.14 -15.74 5.22
CA ALA A 269 -3.90 -16.36 6.30
C ALA A 269 -3.08 -16.47 7.60
N ARG A 270 -1.78 -16.78 7.50
CA ARG A 270 -0.89 -16.83 8.66
C ARG A 270 -0.66 -15.46 9.29
N LEU A 271 -0.41 -14.43 8.48
CA LEU A 271 -0.22 -13.07 9.00
C LEU A 271 -1.53 -12.53 9.61
N THR A 272 -2.65 -12.68 8.92
CA THR A 272 -3.95 -12.16 9.39
C THR A 272 -4.53 -12.93 10.57
N ALA A 273 -4.01 -14.13 10.88
CA ALA A 273 -4.29 -14.79 12.15
C ALA A 273 -3.90 -13.93 13.36
N HIS A 274 -3.04 -12.91 13.19
CA HIS A 274 -2.63 -11.95 14.21
C HIS A 274 -3.27 -10.56 14.05
N ASP A 275 -4.30 -10.40 13.20
CA ASP A 275 -4.91 -9.08 12.96
C ASP A 275 -5.64 -8.52 14.20
N TYR A 276 -6.00 -9.38 15.16
CA TYR A 276 -6.57 -8.93 16.42
C TYR A 276 -5.57 -8.17 17.30
N ASP A 277 -4.26 -8.41 17.13
CA ASP A 277 -3.19 -7.80 17.91
C ASP A 277 -2.81 -6.41 17.39
N SER A 278 -2.44 -5.52 18.32
CA SER A 278 -1.53 -4.42 17.99
C SER A 278 -0.08 -4.92 17.97
N THR A 279 0.83 -4.24 17.29
CA THR A 279 2.27 -4.58 17.33
C THR A 279 2.78 -4.63 18.77
N ARG A 280 2.39 -3.66 19.60
CA ARG A 280 2.71 -3.61 21.02
C ARG A 280 2.21 -4.84 21.77
N SER A 281 0.95 -5.25 21.54
CA SER A 281 0.39 -6.45 22.19
C SER A 281 1.08 -7.74 21.74
N HIS A 282 1.45 -7.80 20.46
CA HIS A 282 2.18 -8.93 19.89
C HIS A 282 3.58 -9.07 20.51
N MET A 283 4.34 -7.97 20.61
CA MET A 283 5.68 -7.95 21.23
C MET A 283 5.67 -8.25 22.73
N ARG A 284 4.56 -7.95 23.43
CA ARG A 284 4.37 -8.30 24.85
C ARG A 284 3.96 -9.75 25.07
N SER A 285 3.59 -10.46 24.02
CA SER A 285 3.12 -11.85 24.10
C SER A 285 4.25 -12.83 23.84
N ALA A 286 4.03 -14.10 24.19
CA ALA A 286 4.95 -15.16 23.82
C ALA A 286 5.11 -15.23 22.28
N PRO A 287 6.33 -15.44 21.77
CA PRO A 287 7.53 -15.84 22.50
C PRO A 287 8.41 -14.67 23.02
N HIS A 288 8.14 -13.42 22.66
CA HIS A 288 9.07 -12.30 22.89
C HIS A 288 9.04 -11.76 24.33
N LEU A 289 7.84 -11.53 24.87
CA LEU A 289 7.64 -11.00 26.23
C LEU A 289 8.47 -9.73 26.51
N TYR A 290 8.56 -8.81 25.54
CA TYR A 290 9.35 -7.59 25.70
C TYR A 290 8.73 -6.65 26.76
N PRO A 291 9.55 -6.08 27.67
CA PRO A 291 9.11 -5.02 28.58
C PRO A 291 8.59 -3.78 27.83
N GLU A 292 7.69 -3.04 28.45
CA GLU A 292 7.09 -1.83 27.84
C GLU A 292 8.14 -0.81 27.40
N SER A 293 9.17 -0.57 28.24
CA SER A 293 10.24 0.38 27.92
C SER A 293 11.07 -0.03 26.70
N VAL A 294 11.19 -1.33 26.43
CA VAL A 294 11.84 -1.84 25.21
C VAL A 294 10.94 -1.55 24.01
N ILE A 295 9.64 -1.83 24.10
CA ILE A 295 8.71 -1.62 22.99
C ILE A 295 8.60 -0.14 22.62
N ASP A 296 8.57 0.76 23.60
CA ASP A 296 8.60 2.21 23.37
C ASP A 296 9.89 2.65 22.66
N TRP A 297 11.03 2.07 23.03
CA TRP A 297 12.29 2.32 22.35
C TRP A 297 12.29 1.80 20.92
N LEU A 298 11.79 0.58 20.69
CA LEU A 298 11.68 0.00 19.34
C LEU A 298 10.77 0.86 18.46
N GLU A 299 9.60 1.26 18.95
CA GLU A 299 8.68 2.14 18.22
C GLU A 299 9.35 3.46 17.84
N MET A 300 10.09 4.09 18.77
CA MET A 300 10.74 5.37 18.55
C MET A 300 11.83 5.32 17.47
N VAL A 301 12.57 4.22 17.34
CA VAL A 301 13.68 4.11 16.37
C VAL A 301 13.26 3.52 15.02
N ASP A 302 12.13 2.79 14.98
CA ASP A 302 11.62 2.10 13.79
C ASP A 302 10.49 2.86 13.09
N SER A 303 9.60 3.47 13.86
CA SER A 303 8.30 3.92 13.39
C SER A 303 7.92 5.30 13.97
N ALA A 304 6.67 5.70 13.76
CA ALA A 304 6.12 6.92 14.34
C ALA A 304 5.34 6.59 15.63
N THR A 305 5.31 7.56 16.55
CA THR A 305 4.61 7.43 17.83
C THR A 305 3.14 7.01 17.66
N GLY A 306 2.73 5.95 18.37
CA GLY A 306 1.40 5.38 18.36
C GLY A 306 1.11 4.44 17.18
N LEU A 307 2.09 4.13 16.32
CA LEU A 307 1.94 3.15 15.25
C LEU A 307 2.06 1.72 15.76
N TYR A 308 2.76 1.46 16.86
CA TYR A 308 2.79 0.13 17.48
C TYR A 308 1.47 -0.21 18.18
N ASP A 309 0.62 0.78 18.46
CA ASP A 309 -0.75 0.57 18.95
C ASP A 309 -1.74 0.24 17.82
N LYS A 310 -1.28 0.27 16.56
CA LYS A 310 -2.06 -0.17 15.39
C LYS A 310 -1.83 -1.66 15.13
N ARG A 311 -2.60 -2.18 14.18
CA ARG A 311 -2.63 -3.59 13.80
C ARG A 311 -1.22 -4.10 13.50
N PHE A 312 -0.87 -5.25 14.08
CA PHE A 312 0.42 -5.89 13.85
C PHE A 312 0.69 -6.14 12.36
N VAL A 313 -0.35 -6.59 11.65
CA VAL A 313 -0.32 -6.84 10.20
C VAL A 313 0.18 -5.63 9.41
N GLU A 314 -0.26 -4.42 9.76
CA GLU A 314 0.14 -3.19 9.05
C GLU A 314 1.64 -2.91 9.20
N ASN A 315 2.20 -3.08 10.40
CA ASN A 315 3.62 -2.86 10.65
C ASN A 315 4.49 -3.93 9.98
N VAL A 316 4.04 -5.20 9.95
CA VAL A 316 4.73 -6.27 9.21
C VAL A 316 4.79 -5.93 7.72
N LEU A 317 3.66 -5.53 7.11
CA LEU A 317 3.63 -5.15 5.70
C LEU A 317 4.49 -3.91 5.42
N ALA A 318 4.48 -2.92 6.31
CA ALA A 318 5.34 -1.73 6.19
C ALA A 318 6.83 -2.09 6.26
N SER A 319 7.24 -3.00 7.16
CA SER A 319 8.64 -3.42 7.31
C SER A 319 9.20 -4.14 6.07
N GLN A 320 8.34 -4.81 5.28
CA GLN A 320 8.75 -5.44 4.02
C GLN A 320 9.21 -4.43 2.96
N LEU A 321 8.75 -3.18 3.03
CA LEU A 321 9.22 -2.12 2.13
C LEU A 321 10.69 -1.76 2.37
N VAL A 322 11.17 -1.92 3.60
CA VAL A 322 12.54 -1.56 4.00
C VAL A 322 13.52 -2.70 3.69
N ALA A 323 13.12 -3.95 3.97
CA ALA A 323 14.00 -5.12 3.82
C ALA A 323 14.52 -5.33 2.38
N TYR A 324 13.73 -4.99 1.37
CA TYR A 324 14.13 -5.10 -0.05
C TYR A 324 14.89 -3.89 -0.60
N LEU A 325 15.01 -2.80 0.18
CA LEU A 325 15.78 -1.61 -0.19
C LEU A 325 17.23 -1.67 0.32
N SER A 326 17.54 -2.65 1.17
CA SER A 326 18.85 -2.88 1.78
C SER A 326 19.62 -4.08 1.18
N ALA A 327 19.03 -4.77 0.21
CA ALA A 327 19.64 -5.85 -0.57
C ALA A 327 19.99 -5.37 -1.99
#